data_AF-A0A7K2P9P5-F1
#
_entry.id   AF-A0A7K2P9P5-F1
#
_cell.length_a   1.000
_cell.length_b   1.000
_cell.length_c   1.000
_cell.angle_alpha   90.00
_cell.angle_beta   90.00
_cell.angle_gamma   90.00
#
_symmetry.space_group_name_H-M   'P 1'
#
loop_
_entity.id
_entity.type
_entity.pdbx_description
1 polymer ?
#
loop_
_entity_poly.entity_id
_entity_poly.type
_entity_poly.pdbx_seq_one_letter_code
_entity_poly.pdbx_strand_id
1 'polypeptide(L)' 'ASNVLRYEGGPGIASLCHEGDPRAEDGGYFLVDTYEPDGNGFLDELANHVGPWRGEAPLTGPCLIYARSDGPWSISVQPL' A
#
# COMPACT_ATOMS: atom_id res chain seq x y z
N ALA A 1 8.67 1.63 -9.21
CA ALA A 1 8.97 2.90 -8.50
C ALA A 1 8.51 2.80 -7.04
N SER A 2 8.95 3.70 -6.15
CA SER A 2 8.51 3.71 -4.75
C SER A 2 8.02 5.07 -4.28
N ASN A 3 7.00 5.07 -3.43
CA ASN A 3 6.39 6.25 -2.82
C ASN A 3 6.27 6.07 -1.30
N VAL A 4 6.37 7.19 -0.57
CA VAL A 4 6.05 7.24 0.86
C VAL A 4 4.89 8.21 1.03
N LEU A 5 3.79 7.72 1.60
CA LEU A 5 2.63 8.51 1.97
C LEU A 5 2.56 8.62 3.49
N ARG A 6 1.98 9.72 3.98
CA ARG A 6 1.77 9.96 5.40
C ARG A 6 0.27 9.96 5.65
N TYR A 7 -0.19 9.08 6.54
CA TYR A 7 -1.58 8.99 6.96
C TYR A 7 -1.69 9.48 8.42
N GLU A 8 -2.37 10.61 8.59
CA GLU A 8 -2.51 11.28 9.89
C GLU A 8 -3.83 10.91 10.62
N GLY A 9 -4.66 10.05 10.00
CA GLY A 9 -5.91 9.58 10.60
C GLY A 9 -5.69 8.44 11.61
N GLY A 10 -6.74 8.12 12.36
CA GLY A 10 -6.80 6.94 13.23
C GLY A 10 -7.17 5.66 12.47
N PRO A 11 -7.68 4.62 13.15
CA PRO A 11 -8.02 3.36 12.52
C PRO A 11 -8.98 3.49 11.33
N GLY A 12 -8.71 2.73 10.27
CA GLY A 12 -9.45 2.76 9.02
C GLY A 12 -9.34 1.45 8.23
N ILE A 13 -10.02 1.39 7.09
CA ILE A 13 -9.85 0.34 6.08
C ILE A 13 -9.18 0.95 4.85
N ALA A 14 -8.03 0.40 4.45
CA ALA A 14 -7.34 0.76 3.22
C ALA A 14 -7.83 -0.12 2.07
N SER A 15 -8.40 0.49 1.03
CA SER A 15 -8.66 -0.18 -0.25
C SER A 15 -7.49 0.06 -1.18
N LEU A 16 -6.90 -1.01 -1.70
CA LEU A 16 -5.70 -1.00 -2.53
C LEU A 16 -6.01 -1.56 -3.92
N CYS A 17 -5.40 -0.96 -4.93
CA CYS A 17 -5.50 -1.42 -6.31
C CYS A 17 -4.14 -1.32 -7.00
N HIS A 18 -3.74 -2.40 -7.66
CA HIS A 18 -2.63 -2.44 -8.60
C HIS A 18 -3.16 -2.85 -9.97
N GLU A 19 -2.94 -2.02 -10.99
CA GLU A 19 -3.41 -2.28 -12.36
C GLU A 19 -2.47 -3.24 -13.12
N GLY A 20 -1.25 -3.43 -12.61
CA GLY A 20 -0.18 -4.19 -13.25
C GLY A 20 0.69 -3.35 -14.18
N ASP A 21 1.94 -3.77 -14.39
CA ASP A 21 2.81 -3.23 -15.44
C ASP A 21 2.48 -3.92 -16.77
N PRO A 22 1.93 -3.21 -17.78
CA PRO A 22 1.62 -3.79 -19.09
C PRO A 22 2.86 -4.25 -19.87
N ARG A 23 4.07 -3.92 -19.40
CA ARG A 23 5.34 -4.35 -20.02
C ARG A 23 5.92 -5.61 -19.38
N ALA A 24 5.40 -6.03 -18.22
CA ALA A 24 5.86 -7.22 -17.51
C ALA A 24 4.96 -8.42 -17.83
N GLU A 25 5.54 -9.60 -18.07
CA GLU A 25 4.77 -10.81 -18.38
C GLU A 25 3.88 -11.29 -17.22
N ASP A 26 4.32 -11.03 -15.98
CA ASP A 26 3.61 -11.37 -14.75
C ASP A 26 2.74 -10.22 -14.23
N GLY A 27 2.72 -9.09 -14.92
CA GLY A 27 2.03 -7.87 -14.52
C GLY A 27 2.71 -7.10 -13.40
N GLY A 28 3.96 -7.42 -13.03
CA GLY A 28 4.81 -6.60 -12.16
C GLY A 28 4.49 -6.70 -10.65
N TYR A 29 5.40 -6.17 -9.84
CA TYR A 29 5.33 -6.27 -8.38
C TYR A 29 4.48 -5.14 -7.74
N PHE A 30 3.78 -5.46 -6.65
CA PHE A 30 3.11 -4.50 -5.78
C PHE A 30 3.26 -4.87 -4.30
N LEU A 31 3.91 -3.98 -3.55
CA LEU A 31 4.12 -4.07 -2.10
C LEU A 31 3.64 -2.80 -1.43
N VAL A 32 2.92 -2.96 -0.33
CA VAL A 32 2.52 -1.86 0.53
C VAL A 32 2.78 -2.25 1.98
N ASP A 33 3.76 -1.58 2.59
CA ASP A 33 4.10 -1.72 3.99
C ASP A 33 3.66 -0.48 4.77
N THR A 34 3.46 -0.65 6.07
CA THR A 34 3.22 0.45 6.99
C THR A 34 4.30 0.51 8.05
N TYR A 35 4.62 1.74 8.46
CA TYR A 35 5.62 2.04 9.46
C TYR A 35 5.08 3.05 10.46
N GLU A 36 5.69 3.11 11.64
CA GLU A 36 5.45 4.14 12.64
C GLU A 36 5.56 5.54 12.01
N PRO A 37 4.84 6.55 12.53
CA PRO A 37 4.85 7.91 11.96
C PRO A 37 6.24 8.57 11.87
N ASP A 38 7.20 8.10 12.66
CA ASP A 38 8.59 8.53 12.66
C ASP A 38 9.50 7.72 11.72
N GLY A 39 8.97 6.63 11.13
CA GLY A 39 9.65 5.74 10.19
C GLY A 39 10.57 4.70 10.83
N ASN A 40 10.64 4.60 12.16
CA ASN A 40 11.62 3.73 12.83
C ASN A 40 11.13 2.29 13.06
N GLY A 41 9.82 2.06 13.11
CA GLY A 41 9.22 0.74 13.32
C GLY A 41 8.37 0.28 12.15
N PHE A 42 8.55 -0.97 11.72
CA PHE A 42 7.58 -1.64 10.84
C PHE A 42 6.30 -1.97 11.63
N LEU A 43 5.14 -1.75 11.02
CA LEU A 43 3.84 -2.04 11.61
C LEU A 43 3.17 -3.25 10.96
N ASP A 44 2.95 -3.22 9.65
CA ASP A 44 2.22 -4.27 8.93
C ASP A 44 2.48 -4.25 7.41
N GLU A 45 2.24 -5.39 6.74
CA GLU A 45 2.24 -5.54 5.29
C GLU A 45 0.78 -5.58 4.79
N LEU A 46 0.33 -4.53 4.11
CA LEU A 46 -1.04 -4.42 3.60
C LEU A 46 -1.26 -5.16 2.29
N ALA A 47 -0.20 -5.31 1.49
CA ALA A 47 -0.24 -5.99 0.20
C ALA A 47 1.15 -6.48 -0.20
N ASN A 48 1.23 -7.69 -0.76
CA ASN A 48 2.43 -8.25 -1.38
C ASN A 48 2.03 -9.22 -2.48
N HIS A 49 1.93 -8.70 -3.70
CA HIS A 49 1.39 -9.42 -4.84
C HIS A 49 2.21 -9.19 -6.11
N VAL A 50 2.13 -10.16 -7.02
CA VAL A 50 2.60 -10.05 -8.39
C VAL A 50 1.37 -10.07 -9.30
N GLY A 51 1.35 -9.15 -10.27
CA GLY A 51 0.25 -8.95 -11.20
C GLY A 51 -0.84 -8.02 -10.70
N PRO A 52 -1.89 -7.79 -11.51
CA PRO A 52 -3.01 -6.95 -11.14
C PRO A 52 -3.72 -7.51 -9.91
N TRP A 53 -4.02 -6.63 -8.96
CA TRP A 53 -4.62 -7.04 -7.68
C TRP A 53 -5.49 -5.94 -7.08
N ARG A 54 -6.53 -6.33 -6.37
CA ARG A 54 -7.41 -5.46 -5.59
C ARG A 54 -7.73 -6.12 -4.26
N GLY A 55 -7.69 -5.35 -3.19
CA GLY A 55 -8.03 -5.86 -1.86
C GLY A 55 -8.21 -4.76 -0.84
N GLU A 56 -8.62 -5.18 0.35
CA GLU A 56 -8.80 -4.31 1.50
C GLU A 56 -8.00 -4.85 2.67
N ALA A 57 -7.41 -3.95 3.46
CA ALA A 57 -6.67 -4.29 4.65
C ALA A 57 -7.01 -3.29 5.78
N PRO A 58 -7.06 -3.74 7.04
CA PRO A 58 -7.16 -2.82 8.17
C PRO A 58 -5.91 -1.93 8.23
N LEU A 59 -6.09 -0.68 8.62
CA LEU A 59 -5.03 0.30 8.80
C LEU A 59 -5.13 0.91 10.20
N THR A 60 -4.07 0.81 11.01
CA THR A 60 -4.13 1.26 12.41
C THR A 60 -4.13 2.78 12.55
N GLY A 61 -3.26 3.51 11.83
CA GLY A 61 -3.19 4.98 11.84
C GLY A 61 -2.88 5.65 13.21
N PRO A 62 -2.15 6.77 13.26
CA PRO A 62 -1.38 7.38 12.18
C PRO A 62 -0.17 6.52 11.81
N CYS A 63 0.26 6.58 10.55
CA CYS A 63 1.39 5.80 10.06
C CYS A 63 2.01 6.39 8.79
N LEU A 64 3.20 5.90 8.44
CA LEU A 64 3.75 6.03 7.09
C LEU A 64 3.36 4.80 6.28
N ILE A 65 2.99 5.02 5.01
CA ILE A 65 2.68 3.97 4.05
C ILE A 65 3.77 3.98 2.98
N TYR A 66 4.53 2.90 2.88
CA TYR A 66 5.55 2.69 1.86
C TYR A 66 4.98 1.82 0.75
N ALA A 67 4.76 2.39 -0.43
CA ALA A 67 4.28 1.66 -1.60
C ALA A 67 5.40 1.48 -2.62
N ARG A 68 5.63 0.25 -3.07
CA ARG A 68 6.50 -0.08 -4.19
C ARG A 68 5.68 -0.78 -5.26
N SER A 69 5.72 -0.26 -6.47
CA SER A 69 4.94 -0.83 -7.58
C SER A 69 5.66 -0.66 -8.91
N ASP A 70 5.58 -1.68 -9.76
CA ASP A 70 6.06 -1.61 -11.14
C ASP A 70 5.02 -1.02 -12.10
N GLY A 71 3.73 -1.07 -11.73
CA GLY A 71 2.62 -0.53 -12.51
C GLY A 71 1.87 0.63 -11.83
N PRO A 72 0.79 1.12 -12.45
CA PRO A 72 -0.13 2.05 -11.81
C PRO A 72 -0.81 1.41 -10.60
N TRP A 73 -0.99 2.20 -9.55
CA TRP A 73 -1.63 1.76 -8.32
C TRP A 73 -2.41 2.91 -7.68
N SER A 74 -3.35 2.55 -6.80
CA SER A 74 -4.06 3.50 -5.95
C SER A 74 -4.30 2.92 -4.56
N ILE A 75 -4.41 3.84 -3.59
CA ILE A 75 -4.83 3.54 -2.23
C ILE A 75 -5.83 4.60 -1.78
N SER A 76 -6.89 4.17 -1.11
CA SER A 76 -7.82 5.06 -0.41
C SER A 76 -8.10 4.51 0.97
N VAL A 77 -8.22 5.38 1.96
CA VAL A 77 -8.50 4.97 3.35
C VAL A 77 -9.87 5.50 3.75
N GLN A 78 -10.73 4.61 4.21
CA GLN A 78 -11.98 4.95 4.87
C GLN A 78 -11.80 4.88 6.39
N PRO A 79 -11.94 6.00 7.13
CA PRO A 79 -11.91 5.98 8.58
C PRO A 79 -13.03 5.10 9.17
N LEU A 80 -12.76 4.47 10.31
CA LEU A 80 -13.76 3.77 11.12
C LEU A 80 -14.61 4.73 11.97
#